data_AF-A0A5C6BWM4-F1
#
_entry.id   AF-A0A5C6BWM4-F1
#
_cell.length_a   1.000
_cell.length_b   1.000
_cell.length_c   1.000
_cell.angle_alpha   90.00
_cell.angle_beta   90.00
_cell.angle_gamma   90.00
#
_symmetry.space_group_name_H-M   'P 1'
#
loop_
_entity.id
_entity.type
_entity.pdbx_description
1 polymer ?
#
loop_
_entity_poly.entity_id
_entity_poly.type
_entity_poly.pdbx_seq_one_letter_code
_entity_poly.pdbx_strand_id
1 'polypeptide(L)'
;MVISELFTEFYTGSAHVSAAKYAYFGLHGKTGLVPWTWTAIVLNLFAAVLFLWPGLLALNRRPMLVAACLMAFVGAWIEKGMGLIIPGFIPSTLHEIVEYAPSQLEWKVTVGIWAFGLMVFTIAIKAALPTLRQPISDHSSH
;
A
#
# COMPACT_ATOMS: atom_id res chain seq x y z
N MET A 1 11.87 4.79 -0.32
CA MET A 1 11.12 5.21 -1.53
C MET A 1 10.74 6.69 -1.45
N VAL A 2 10.08 7.12 -0.36
CA VAL A 2 9.62 8.51 -0.11
C VAL A 2 10.62 9.63 -0.47
N ILE A 3 11.89 9.52 -0.06
CA ILE A 3 12.90 10.57 -0.33
C ILE A 3 13.25 10.67 -1.82
N SER A 4 13.26 9.53 -2.54
CA SER A 4 13.59 9.50 -3.97
C SER A 4 12.45 10.05 -4.82
N GLU A 5 11.20 9.81 -4.42
CA GLU A 5 10.03 10.38 -5.08
C GLU A 5 9.99 11.89 -4.84
N LEU A 6 10.17 12.34 -3.59
CA LEU A 6 10.28 13.77 -3.25
C LEU A 6 11.39 14.47 -4.05
N PHE A 7 12.58 13.88 -4.15
CA PHE A 7 13.68 14.49 -4.89
C PHE A 7 13.37 14.58 -6.40
N THR A 8 12.81 13.52 -6.99
CA THR A 8 12.51 13.49 -8.44
C THR A 8 11.43 14.52 -8.80
N GLU A 9 10.42 14.67 -7.96
CA GLU A 9 9.25 15.54 -8.19
C GLU A 9 9.56 17.02 -7.98
N PHE A 10 10.42 17.37 -7.01
CA PHE A 10 10.84 18.75 -6.77
C PHE A 10 11.99 19.21 -7.68
N TYR A 11 12.81 18.29 -8.20
CA TYR A 11 13.94 18.64 -9.06
C TYR A 11 13.54 18.92 -10.52
N THR A 12 12.49 18.28 -11.05
CA THR A 12 12.09 18.43 -12.46
C THR A 12 11.33 19.74 -12.79
N GLY A 13 10.89 20.51 -11.80
CA GLY A 13 10.47 21.91 -11.98
C GLY A 13 9.35 22.17 -12.99
N SER A 14 8.52 21.19 -13.34
CA SER A 14 7.44 21.29 -14.32
C SER A 14 6.07 21.15 -13.67
N ALA A 15 4.98 21.20 -14.46
CA ALA A 15 3.58 21.16 -14.01
C ALA A 15 3.19 20.00 -13.06
N HIS A 16 4.09 19.03 -12.81
CA HIS A 16 3.96 18.00 -11.78
C HIS A 16 4.14 18.51 -10.33
N VAL A 17 4.77 19.67 -10.12
CA VAL A 17 4.96 20.27 -8.78
C VAL A 17 3.62 20.65 -8.12
N SER A 18 2.56 20.94 -8.90
CA SER A 18 1.23 21.21 -8.34
C SER A 18 0.52 19.95 -7.84
N ALA A 19 0.70 18.80 -8.51
CA ALA A 19 0.13 17.53 -8.05
C ALA A 19 0.81 17.08 -6.73
N ALA A 20 2.14 17.20 -6.67
CA ALA A 20 2.95 16.91 -5.49
C ALA A 20 2.60 17.81 -4.30
N LYS A 21 2.50 19.13 -4.52
CA LYS A 21 2.10 20.09 -3.47
C LYS A 21 0.67 19.82 -2.99
N TYR A 22 -0.25 19.41 -3.87
CA TYR A 22 -1.61 19.04 -3.47
C TYR A 22 -1.63 17.78 -2.58
N ALA A 23 -0.81 16.77 -2.90
CA ALA A 23 -0.73 15.52 -2.16
C ALA A 23 -0.13 15.66 -0.75
N TYR A 24 0.86 16.55 -0.56
CA TYR A 24 1.58 16.70 0.72
C TYR A 24 1.12 17.90 1.56
N PHE A 25 0.76 19.02 0.94
CA PHE A 25 0.49 20.29 1.61
C PHE A 25 -0.90 20.88 1.28
N GLY A 26 -1.60 20.34 0.28
CA GLY A 26 -2.84 20.90 -0.25
C GLY A 26 -2.58 22.10 -1.17
N LEU A 27 -3.55 22.40 -2.04
CA LEU A 27 -3.52 23.56 -2.94
C LEU A 27 -4.90 24.22 -2.97
N HIS A 28 -4.93 25.56 -2.91
CA HIS A 28 -6.16 26.36 -3.01
C HIS A 28 -7.29 25.96 -2.03
N GLY A 29 -6.94 25.64 -0.77
CA GLY A 29 -7.92 25.31 0.28
C GLY A 29 -8.50 23.90 0.21
N LYS A 30 -8.05 23.08 -0.74
CA LYS A 30 -8.45 21.68 -0.88
C LYS A 30 -7.40 20.75 -0.29
N THR A 31 -7.78 19.96 0.71
CA THR A 31 -6.84 19.15 1.53
C THR A 31 -7.22 17.67 1.59
N GLY A 32 -8.15 17.20 0.75
CA GLY A 32 -8.72 15.86 0.85
C GLY A 32 -7.68 14.71 0.85
N LEU A 33 -6.55 14.88 0.16
CA LEU A 33 -5.51 13.85 0.04
C LEU A 33 -4.41 13.93 1.12
N VAL A 34 -4.24 15.10 1.76
CA VAL A 34 -3.17 15.33 2.74
C VAL A 34 -3.25 14.37 3.93
N PRO A 35 -4.42 14.15 4.57
CA PRO A 35 -4.53 13.19 5.68
C PRO A 35 -4.15 11.76 5.29
N TRP A 36 -4.45 11.34 4.07
CA TRP A 36 -4.14 10.00 3.57
C TRP A 36 -2.63 9.81 3.37
N THR A 37 -1.96 10.79 2.78
CA THR A 37 -0.51 10.79 2.60
C THR A 37 0.21 10.70 3.95
N TRP A 38 -0.17 11.52 4.93
CA TRP A 38 0.41 11.49 6.27
C TRP A 38 0.12 10.17 7.00
N THR A 39 -1.09 9.63 6.87
CA THR A 39 -1.44 8.32 7.46
C THR A 39 -0.57 7.20 6.89
N ALA A 40 -0.33 7.19 5.57
CA ALA A 40 0.53 6.21 4.91
C ALA A 40 1.98 6.31 5.39
N ILE A 41 2.53 7.52 5.47
CA ILE A 41 3.91 7.77 5.94
C ILE A 41 4.07 7.30 7.37
N VAL A 42 3.13 7.67 8.25
CA VAL A 42 3.14 7.29 9.67
C VAL A 42 3.09 5.76 9.81
N LEU A 43 2.16 5.09 9.13
CA LEU A 43 2.03 3.63 9.17
C LEU A 43 3.29 2.92 8.68
N ASN A 44 3.86 3.35 7.55
CA ASN A 44 5.08 2.75 7.02
C ASN A 44 6.30 3.01 7.90
N LEU A 45 6.43 4.20 8.48
CA LEU A 45 7.52 4.53 9.40
C LEU A 45 7.43 3.70 10.68
N PHE A 46 6.25 3.61 11.30
CA PHE A 46 6.05 2.77 12.48
C PHE A 46 6.30 1.29 12.18
N ALA A 47 5.81 0.78 11.04
CA ALA A 47 6.08 -0.59 10.63
C ALA A 47 7.58 -0.86 10.44
N ALA A 48 8.30 0.06 9.79
CA ALA A 48 9.75 -0.03 9.61
C ALA A 48 10.50 -0.04 10.95
N VAL A 49 10.12 0.84 11.89
CA VAL A 49 10.70 0.85 13.24
C VAL A 49 10.43 -0.46 13.99
N LEU A 50 9.21 -1.00 13.91
CA LEU A 50 8.88 -2.30 14.52
C LEU A 50 9.71 -3.43 13.91
N PHE A 51 9.92 -3.45 12.58
CA PHE A 51 10.73 -4.47 11.92
C PHE A 51 12.23 -4.36 12.24
N LEU A 52 12.75 -3.13 12.36
CA LEU A 52 14.16 -2.88 12.65
C LEU A 52 14.50 -3.07 14.14
N TRP A 53 13.50 -3.21 15.02
CA TRP A 53 13.75 -3.43 16.44
C TRP A 53 14.15 -4.90 16.70
N PRO A 54 15.42 -5.20 17.03
CA PRO A 54 15.88 -6.58 17.24
C PRO A 54 15.17 -7.28 18.41
N GLY A 55 14.71 -6.53 19.41
CA GLY A 55 13.95 -7.04 20.55
C GLY A 55 12.60 -7.64 20.17
N LEU A 56 11.99 -7.22 19.06
CA LEU A 56 10.69 -7.73 18.65
C LEU A 56 10.78 -9.13 18.03
N LEU A 57 11.83 -9.34 17.21
CA LEU A 57 12.18 -10.65 16.66
C LEU A 57 12.67 -11.60 17.77
N ALA A 58 13.51 -11.11 18.69
CA ALA A 58 14.09 -11.91 19.76
C ALA A 58 13.05 -12.41 20.78
N LEU A 59 11.97 -11.65 21.01
CA LEU A 59 10.98 -11.95 22.06
C LEU A 59 9.78 -12.80 21.55
N ASN A 60 9.84 -13.28 20.31
CA ASN A 60 8.82 -14.13 19.66
C ASN A 60 7.38 -13.60 19.81
N ARG A 61 7.21 -12.27 19.80
CA ARG A 61 5.91 -11.59 19.97
C ARG A 61 5.12 -11.64 18.67
N ARG A 62 4.65 -12.84 18.29
CA ARG A 62 3.82 -13.10 17.10
C ARG A 62 2.71 -12.06 16.83
N PRO A 63 1.87 -11.64 17.80
CA PRO A 63 0.81 -10.67 17.50
C PRO A 63 1.34 -9.31 17.05
N MET A 64 2.49 -8.87 17.57
CA MET A 64 3.06 -7.57 17.24
C MET A 64 3.77 -7.59 15.87
N LEU A 65 4.33 -8.73 15.46
CA LEU A 65 4.82 -8.94 14.09
C LEU A 65 3.69 -8.92 13.07
N VAL A 66 2.56 -9.58 13.37
CA VAL A 66 1.36 -9.53 12.52
C VAL A 66 0.85 -8.10 12.40
N ALA A 67 0.79 -7.35 13.51
CA ALA A 67 0.40 -5.94 13.49
C ALA A 67 1.36 -5.09 12.63
N ALA A 68 2.67 -5.30 12.72
CA ALA A 68 3.66 -4.61 11.88
C ALA A 68 3.47 -4.92 10.39
N CYS A 69 3.23 -6.18 10.03
CA CYS A 69 2.91 -6.57 8.65
C CYS A 69 1.63 -5.90 8.15
N LEU A 70 0.57 -5.87 8.97
CA LEU A 70 -0.69 -5.20 8.61
C LEU A 70 -0.50 -3.71 8.43
N MET A 71 0.26 -3.04 9.31
CA MET A 71 0.57 -1.61 9.19
C MET A 71 1.36 -1.32 7.91
N ALA A 72 2.39 -2.11 7.60
CA ALA A 72 3.15 -1.96 6.35
C ALA A 72 2.27 -2.18 5.13
N PHE A 73 1.41 -3.20 5.16
CA PHE A 73 0.51 -3.51 4.06
C PHE A 73 -0.50 -2.38 3.82
N VAL A 74 -1.17 -1.89 4.87
CA VAL A 74 -2.15 -0.80 4.77
C VAL A 74 -1.46 0.51 4.39
N GLY A 75 -0.29 0.81 4.96
CA GLY A 75 0.50 2.00 4.61
C GLY A 75 0.88 2.02 3.13
N ALA A 76 1.43 0.92 2.61
CA ALA A 76 1.76 0.78 1.20
C ALA A 76 0.51 0.82 0.28
N TRP A 77 -0.60 0.24 0.72
CA TRP A 77 -1.86 0.29 -0.02
C TRP A 77 -2.41 1.72 -0.13
N ILE A 78 -2.38 2.51 0.94
CA ILE A 78 -2.78 3.92 0.91
C ILE A 78 -1.84 4.73 0.02
N GLU A 79 -0.52 4.52 0.15
CA GLU A 79 0.48 5.23 -0.66
C GLU A 79 0.27 4.99 -2.16
N LYS A 80 0.12 3.74 -2.59
CA LYS A 80 -0.03 3.40 -4.01
C LYS A 80 -1.45 3.57 -4.54
N GLY A 81 -2.46 3.31 -3.72
CA GLY A 81 -3.86 3.48 -4.09
C GLY A 81 -4.26 4.96 -4.12
N MET A 82 -4.30 5.58 -2.94
CA MET A 82 -4.80 6.95 -2.81
C MET A 82 -3.73 8.01 -3.07
N GLY A 83 -2.49 7.75 -2.65
CA GLY A 83 -1.39 8.71 -2.75
C GLY A 83 -0.75 8.82 -4.13
N LEU A 84 -0.81 7.79 -4.97
CA LEU A 84 -0.14 7.78 -6.28
C LEU A 84 -1.12 7.86 -7.45
N ILE A 85 -2.21 7.07 -7.43
CA ILE A 85 -3.15 7.03 -8.56
C ILE A 85 -3.95 8.33 -8.64
N ILE A 86 -4.45 8.86 -7.52
CA ILE A 86 -5.38 10.00 -7.51
C ILE A 86 -4.70 11.32 -7.92
N PRO A 87 -3.52 11.69 -7.39
CA PRO A 87 -2.83 12.90 -7.84
C PRO A 87 -2.42 12.84 -9.31
N GLY A 88 -2.22 11.66 -9.89
CA GLY A 88 -1.92 11.50 -11.32
C GLY A 88 -3.04 11.97 -12.26
N PHE A 89 -4.27 12.11 -11.75
CA PHE A 89 -5.42 12.65 -12.48
C PHE A 89 -5.73 14.12 -12.15
N ILE A 90 -4.91 14.77 -11.31
CA ILE A 90 -5.10 16.16 -10.85
C ILE A 90 -3.84 16.98 -11.19
N PRO A 91 -3.93 18.12 -11.88
CA PRO A 91 -5.16 18.78 -12.36
C PRO A 91 -5.77 18.08 -13.56
N SER A 92 -7.10 18.17 -13.70
CA SER A 92 -7.79 17.65 -14.89
C SER A 92 -7.29 18.38 -16.14
N THR A 93 -7.55 17.82 -17.32
CA THR A 93 -7.21 18.46 -18.61
C THR A 93 -7.84 19.86 -18.76
N LEU A 94 -8.88 20.17 -17.96
CA LEU A 94 -9.56 21.45 -17.88
C LEU A 94 -9.00 22.38 -16.78
N HIS A 95 -7.89 22.01 -16.14
CA HIS A 95 -7.26 22.73 -15.04
C HIS A 95 -8.11 22.86 -13.76
N GLU A 96 -9.15 22.03 -13.61
CA GLU A 96 -10.03 22.04 -12.45
C GLU A 96 -9.53 21.07 -11.38
N ILE A 97 -9.45 21.53 -10.13
CA ILE A 97 -9.05 20.72 -8.98
C ILE A 97 -10.31 20.07 -8.41
N VAL A 98 -10.51 18.79 -8.70
CA VAL A 98 -11.63 18.01 -8.15
C VAL A 98 -11.15 17.25 -6.91
N GLU A 99 -11.86 17.41 -5.80
CA GLU A 99 -11.61 16.64 -4.58
C GLU A 99 -12.16 15.24 -4.76
N TYR A 100 -11.30 14.23 -4.59
CA TYR A 100 -11.70 12.84 -4.59
C TYR A 100 -11.96 12.36 -3.17
N ALA A 101 -13.16 11.82 -2.95
CA ALA A 101 -13.48 11.01 -1.79
C ALA A 101 -14.11 9.70 -2.30
N PRO A 102 -13.63 8.54 -1.85
CA PRO A 102 -14.15 7.26 -2.32
C PRO A 102 -15.63 7.12 -1.94
N SER A 103 -16.45 6.84 -2.96
CA SER A 103 -17.87 6.58 -2.84
C SER A 103 -18.14 5.21 -2.21
N GLN A 104 -19.36 5.02 -1.68
CA GLN A 104 -19.77 3.73 -1.14
C GLN A 104 -19.72 2.59 -2.17
N LEU A 105 -19.92 2.91 -3.45
CA LEU A 105 -19.86 1.91 -4.53
C LEU A 105 -18.42 1.45 -4.77
N GLU A 106 -17.47 2.38 -4.80
CA GLU A 106 -16.04 2.05 -4.94
C GLU A 106 -15.57 1.14 -3.81
N TRP A 107 -15.96 1.43 -2.56
CA TRP A 107 -15.68 0.55 -1.43
C TRP A 107 -16.23 -0.86 -1.62
N LYS A 108 -17.49 -1.00 -2.08
CA LYS A 108 -18.10 -2.32 -2.33
C LYS A 108 -17.36 -3.08 -3.43
N VAL A 109 -16.96 -2.40 -4.51
CA VAL A 109 -16.19 -3.00 -5.60
C VAL A 109 -14.81 -3.46 -5.11
N THR A 110 -14.11 -2.62 -4.34
CA THR A 110 -12.82 -2.98 -3.75
C THR A 110 -12.94 -4.22 -2.87
N VAL A 111 -13.92 -4.27 -1.96
CA VAL A 111 -14.18 -5.44 -1.12
C VAL A 111 -14.52 -6.67 -1.97
N GLY A 112 -15.28 -6.51 -3.06
CA GLY A 112 -15.59 -7.58 -3.99
C GLY A 112 -14.36 -8.17 -4.69
N ILE A 113 -13.44 -7.31 -5.14
CA ILE A 113 -12.15 -7.73 -5.75
C ILE A 113 -11.32 -8.52 -4.73
N TRP A 114 -11.26 -8.05 -3.49
CA TRP A 114 -10.57 -8.75 -2.40
C TRP A 114 -11.19 -10.11 -2.09
N ALA A 115 -12.51 -10.17 -1.97
CA ALA A 115 -13.24 -11.41 -1.71
C ALA A 115 -13.00 -12.43 -2.83
N PHE A 116 -13.04 -11.98 -4.10
CA PHE A 116 -12.75 -12.83 -5.25
C PHE A 116 -11.30 -13.33 -5.25
N GLY A 117 -10.32 -12.46 -4.98
CA GLY A 117 -8.92 -12.84 -4.87
C GLY A 117 -8.67 -13.88 -3.78
N LEU A 118 -9.28 -13.70 -2.60
CA LEU A 118 -9.21 -14.66 -1.50
C LEU A 118 -9.89 -15.99 -1.84
N MET A 119 -11.00 -15.97 -2.58
CA MET A 119 -11.65 -17.18 -3.07
C MET A 119 -10.72 -17.96 -4.00
N VAL A 120 -10.13 -17.29 -5.01
CA VAL A 120 -9.19 -17.92 -5.95
C VAL A 120 -7.97 -18.47 -5.20
N PHE A 121 -7.40 -17.70 -4.27
CA PHE A 121 -6.28 -18.13 -3.44
C PHE A 121 -6.62 -19.38 -2.61
N THR A 122 -7.83 -19.43 -2.03
CA THR A 122 -8.30 -20.58 -1.24
C THR A 122 -8.41 -21.84 -2.11
N ILE A 123 -8.95 -21.71 -3.32
CA ILE A 123 -9.05 -22.83 -4.27
C ILE A 123 -7.66 -23.30 -4.69
N ALA A 124 -6.77 -22.37 -5.04
CA ALA A 124 -5.40 -22.67 -5.45
C ALA A 124 -4.60 -23.40 -4.37
N ILE A 125 -4.68 -22.93 -3.11
CA ILE A 125 -4.05 -23.62 -1.97
C ILE A 125 -4.60 -25.03 -1.81
N LYS A 126 -5.93 -25.21 -1.86
CA LYS A 126 -6.52 -26.55 -1.75
C LYS A 126 -6.05 -27.50 -2.86
N ALA A 127 -5.87 -26.99 -4.06
CA ALA A 127 -5.35 -27.77 -5.18
C ALA A 127 -3.85 -28.07 -5.06
N ALA A 128 -3.04 -27.14 -4.54
CA ALA A 128 -1.58 -27.29 -4.43
C ALA A 128 -1.11 -28.04 -3.18
N LEU A 129 -1.90 -28.05 -2.11
CA LEU A 129 -1.56 -28.69 -0.83
C LEU A 129 -1.17 -30.18 -0.93
N PRO A 130 -1.84 -31.02 -1.76
CA PRO A 130 -1.45 -32.41 -1.95
C PRO A 130 -0.01 -32.55 -2.49
N THR A 131 0.37 -31.73 -3.46
CA THR A 131 1.71 -31.73 -4.07
C THR A 131 2.77 -31.23 -3.09
N LEU A 132 2.49 -30.17 -2.35
CA LEU A 132 3.42 -29.58 -1.38
C LEU A 132 3.67 -30.48 -0.15
N ARG A 133 2.76 -31.42 0.14
CA ARG A 133 2.89 -32.36 1.27
C ARG A 133 3.54 -33.67 0.90
N GLN A 134 3.88 -33.91 -0.38
CA GLN A 134 4.59 -35.13 -0.75
C GLN A 134 5.98 -35.12 -0.11
N PRO A 135 6.33 -36.13 0.70
CA PRO A 135 7.71 -36.33 1.10
C PRO A 135 8.53 -36.52 -0.18
N ILE A 136 9.71 -35.87 -0.28
CA ILE A 136 10.67 -36.17 -1.33
C ILE A 136 11.01 -37.65 -1.19
N SER A 137 10.43 -38.52 -2.02
CA SER A 137 10.80 -39.92 -2.07
C SER A 137 12.20 -39.97 -2.67
N ASP A 138 13.17 -40.31 -1.83
CA ASP A 138 14.56 -40.53 -2.19
C ASP A 138 14.63 -41.69 -3.21
N HIS A 139 14.61 -41.34 -4.49
CA HIS A 139 14.94 -42.28 -5.57
C HIS A 139 16.45 -42.23 -5.80
N SER A 140 17.22 -42.77 -4.84
CA SER A 140 18.66 -43.00 -5.03
C SER A 140 19.18 -44.29 -4.37
N SER A 141 18.51 -45.42 -4.57
CA SER A 141 19.19 -46.73 -4.52
C SER A 141 18.25 -47.82 -5.04
N HIS A 142 18.51 -48.30 -6.26
CA HIS A 142 18.63 -49.73 -6.62
C HIS A 142 18.94 -49.85 -8.12
#